data_AF-T1H7M8-F1
#
_entry.id   AF-T1H7M8-F1
#
_cell.length_a   1.000
_cell.length_b   1.000
_cell.length_c   1.000
_cell.angle_alpha   90.00
_cell.angle_beta   90.00
_cell.angle_gamma   90.00
#
_symmetry.space_group_name_H-M   'P 1'
#
loop_
_entity.id
_entity.type
_entity.pdbx_description
1 polymer ?
#
loop_
_entity_poly.entity_id
_entity_poly.type
_entity_poly.pdbx_seq_one_letter_code
_entity_poly.pdbx_strand_id
1 'polypeptide(L)'
;KWMFSQISSCTDVLLEYLNEKATGEDFLIRDIISCYGFDIIASCAFGLDAQAQKNPDNEFRKKATRFFKLSVLVMIRNTVSFLFPKLAKILKLNLIDPEISEFFCTLTKETLNQRKESGITRNDFLQLLLQLKEKGYVEYEANEASEVENSDSTNEKIEFTDEFLAAQLFIFFIAGFEPVTTLIVYTLYALSKEPEVQSKVRDEVMKAKEKFGLITYDSL
;
A
#
# COMPACT_ATOMS: atom_id res chain seq x y z
N LYS A 1 -6.31 -6.85 13.52
CA LYS A 1 -5.76 -6.64 14.87
C LYS A 1 -4.36 -6.04 14.85
N TRP A 2 -3.41 -6.63 14.12
CA TRP A 2 -1.98 -6.28 14.18
C TRP A 2 -1.61 -4.83 13.78
N MET A 3 -2.22 -4.30 12.72
CA MET A 3 -1.95 -2.94 12.20
C MET A 3 -3.04 -1.91 12.56
N PHE A 4 -3.99 -2.29 13.43
CA PHE A 4 -5.15 -1.42 13.74
C PHE A 4 -4.71 -0.09 14.39
N SER A 5 -3.73 -0.15 15.30
CA SER A 5 -3.20 1.05 15.96
C SER A 5 -2.65 2.07 14.97
N GLN A 6 -1.94 1.62 13.93
CA GLN A 6 -1.34 2.47 12.92
C GLN A 6 -2.42 3.18 12.11
N ILE A 7 -3.46 2.45 11.69
CA ILE A 7 -4.61 3.02 10.98
C ILE A 7 -5.34 4.02 11.87
N SER A 8 -5.55 3.69 13.16
CA SER A 8 -6.18 4.58 14.13
C SER A 8 -5.41 5.89 14.28
N SER A 9 -4.09 5.83 14.46
CA SER A 9 -3.25 7.03 14.57
C SER A 9 -3.30 7.91 13.31
N CYS A 10 -3.31 7.30 12.12
CA CYS A 10 -3.50 8.06 10.88
C CYS A 10 -4.90 8.68 10.78
N THR A 11 -5.92 8.01 11.34
CA THR A 11 -7.31 8.49 11.39
C THR A 11 -7.46 9.66 12.33
N ASP A 12 -6.76 9.67 13.47
CA ASP A 12 -6.78 10.80 14.41
C ASP A 12 -6.29 12.09 13.72
N VAL A 13 -5.19 11.99 12.95
CA VAL A 13 -4.67 13.11 12.13
C VAL A 13 -5.69 13.54 11.07
N LEU A 14 -6.39 12.60 10.43
CA LEU A 14 -7.43 12.91 9.46
C LEU A 14 -8.58 13.69 10.10
N LEU A 15 -9.02 13.28 11.29
CA LEU A 15 -10.10 13.93 12.02
C LEU A 15 -9.70 15.34 12.45
N GLU A 16 -8.47 15.53 12.95
CA GLU A 16 -7.92 16.86 13.25
C GLU A 16 -7.98 17.76 12.02
N TYR A 17 -7.45 17.28 10.88
CA TYR A 17 -7.43 18.03 9.63
C TYR A 17 -8.84 18.38 9.12
N LEU A 18 -9.78 17.42 9.17
CA LEU A 18 -11.16 17.65 8.75
C LEU A 18 -11.89 18.64 9.66
N ASN A 19 -11.64 18.61 10.97
CA ASN A 19 -12.21 19.58 11.90
C ASN A 19 -11.71 21.00 11.63
N GLU A 20 -10.42 21.16 11.29
CA GLU A 20 -9.85 22.45 10.88
C GLU A 20 -10.42 22.95 9.55
N LYS A 21 -10.71 22.03 8.61
CA LYS A 21 -11.27 22.34 7.28
C LYS A 21 -12.80 22.47 7.26
N ALA A 22 -13.49 22.16 8.34
CA ALA A 22 -14.94 22.27 8.46
C ALA A 22 -15.41 23.74 8.63
N THR A 23 -14.88 24.65 7.81
CA THR A 23 -15.19 26.09 7.80
C THR A 23 -16.42 26.42 6.95
N GLY A 24 -16.96 25.43 6.22
CA GLY A 24 -18.04 25.60 5.24
C GLY A 24 -17.55 25.87 3.82
N GLU A 25 -16.24 25.90 3.59
CA GLU A 25 -15.65 25.97 2.26
C GLU A 25 -15.59 24.60 1.58
N ASP A 26 -15.77 24.59 0.26
CA ASP A 26 -15.65 23.38 -0.55
C ASP A 26 -14.18 22.94 -0.65
N PHE A 27 -13.94 21.63 -0.60
CA PHE A 27 -12.62 21.04 -0.81
C PHE A 27 -12.70 19.73 -1.58
N LEU A 28 -11.60 19.37 -2.24
CA LEU A 28 -11.51 18.12 -2.96
C LEU A 28 -11.19 16.97 -2.00
N ILE A 29 -12.21 16.18 -1.64
CA ILE A 29 -12.06 15.06 -0.70
C ILE A 29 -10.99 14.04 -1.14
N ARG A 30 -10.79 13.87 -2.46
CA ARG A 30 -9.77 12.97 -3.00
C ARG A 30 -8.35 13.38 -2.56
N ASP A 31 -8.06 14.68 -2.47
CA ASP A 31 -6.73 15.14 -2.09
C ASP A 31 -6.43 14.75 -0.63
N ILE A 32 -7.41 14.94 0.26
CA ILE A 32 -7.32 14.58 1.68
C ILE A 32 -7.17 13.06 1.84
N ILE A 33 -8.08 12.28 1.25
CA ILE A 33 -8.10 10.83 1.39
C ILE A 33 -6.85 10.19 0.76
N SER A 34 -6.31 10.77 -0.32
CA SER A 34 -5.04 10.30 -0.90
C SER A 34 -3.84 10.52 0.00
N CYS A 35 -3.84 11.58 0.83
CA CYS A 35 -2.79 11.79 1.81
C CYS A 35 -2.94 10.83 3.01
N TYR A 36 -4.18 10.64 3.48
CA TYR A 36 -4.52 9.67 4.52
C TYR A 36 -4.17 8.23 4.12
N GLY A 37 -4.57 7.79 2.93
CA GLY A 37 -4.24 6.47 2.41
C GLY A 37 -2.73 6.25 2.27
N PHE A 38 -1.99 7.31 1.92
CA PHE A 38 -0.54 7.26 1.81
C PHE A 38 0.13 7.10 3.18
N ASP A 39 -0.33 7.84 4.20
CA ASP A 39 0.16 7.70 5.57
C ASP A 39 -0.13 6.30 6.14
N ILE A 40 -1.32 5.75 5.86
CA ILE A 40 -1.65 4.37 6.27
C ILE A 40 -0.67 3.38 5.67
N ILE A 41 -0.48 3.39 4.35
CA ILE A 41 0.37 2.38 3.70
C ILE A 41 1.84 2.59 4.07
N ALA A 42 2.30 3.83 4.24
CA ALA A 42 3.65 4.13 4.72
C ALA A 42 3.87 3.55 6.13
N SER A 43 2.91 3.74 7.03
CA SER A 43 2.97 3.28 8.42
C SER A 43 2.80 1.77 8.56
N CYS A 44 1.90 1.15 7.78
CA CYS A 44 1.57 -0.27 7.86
C CYS A 44 2.54 -1.15 7.05
N ALA A 45 2.97 -0.69 5.86
CA ALA A 45 3.85 -1.48 5.01
C ALA A 45 5.33 -1.22 5.32
N PHE A 46 5.73 0.05 5.32
CA PHE A 46 7.14 0.45 5.46
C PHE A 46 7.54 0.74 6.91
N GLY A 47 6.57 0.89 7.82
CA GLY A 47 6.86 1.31 9.19
C GLY A 47 7.35 2.76 9.30
N LEU A 48 7.01 3.61 8.32
CA LEU A 48 7.46 5.00 8.22
C LEU A 48 6.32 5.97 8.56
N ASP A 49 6.67 7.10 9.16
CA ASP A 49 5.76 8.25 9.29
C ASP A 49 6.02 9.21 8.10
N ALA A 50 5.13 9.18 7.12
CA ALA A 50 5.26 9.99 5.91
C ALA A 50 4.75 11.43 6.06
N GLN A 51 3.93 11.69 7.09
CA GLN A 51 3.30 12.99 7.36
C GLN A 51 2.64 13.63 6.12
N ALA A 52 2.10 12.82 5.21
CA ALA A 52 1.49 13.30 3.97
C ALA A 52 0.23 14.12 4.21
N GLN A 53 -0.53 13.84 5.27
CA GLN A 53 -1.69 14.65 5.62
C GLN A 53 -1.32 16.08 6.04
N LYS A 54 -0.16 16.26 6.69
CA LYS A 54 0.33 17.58 7.12
C LYS A 54 1.16 18.27 6.04
N ASN A 55 1.91 17.50 5.25
CA ASN A 55 2.72 17.98 4.14
C ASN A 55 2.45 17.15 2.86
N PRO A 56 1.38 17.50 2.10
CA PRO A 56 0.97 16.75 0.90
C PRO A 56 2.02 16.67 -0.21
N ASP A 57 2.93 17.65 -0.25
CA ASP A 57 3.98 17.80 -1.26
C ASP A 57 5.34 17.26 -0.80
N ASN A 58 5.38 16.39 0.21
CA ASN A 58 6.63 15.79 0.64
C ASN A 58 7.27 14.92 -0.46
N GLU A 59 8.61 14.91 -0.50
CA GLU A 59 9.38 14.24 -1.55
C GLU A 59 9.17 12.72 -1.56
N PHE A 60 8.95 12.12 -0.40
CA PHE A 60 8.68 10.69 -0.28
C PHE A 60 7.40 10.32 -1.03
N ARG A 61 6.30 11.04 -0.79
CA ARG A 61 5.03 10.86 -1.50
C ARG A 61 5.17 11.13 -2.99
N LYS A 62 5.85 12.19 -3.41
CA LYS A 62 6.04 12.49 -4.84
C LYS A 62 6.76 11.36 -5.58
N LYS A 63 7.83 10.82 -4.98
CA LYS A 63 8.60 9.70 -5.57
C LYS A 63 7.77 8.41 -5.57
N ALA A 64 7.17 8.06 -4.44
CA ALA A 64 6.39 6.82 -4.30
C ALA A 64 5.14 6.81 -5.19
N THR A 65 4.47 7.95 -5.36
CA THR A 65 3.25 8.03 -6.19
C THR A 65 3.50 8.23 -7.67
N ARG A 66 4.77 8.38 -8.10
CA ARG A 66 5.13 8.54 -9.52
C ARG A 66 4.63 7.37 -10.38
N PHE A 67 4.58 6.17 -9.82
CA PHE A 67 4.06 4.97 -10.50
C PHE A 67 2.59 5.14 -10.97
N PHE A 68 1.76 5.86 -10.22
CA PHE A 68 0.34 6.05 -10.55
C PHE A 68 0.09 7.21 -11.51
N LYS A 69 1.12 8.01 -11.84
CA LYS A 69 0.96 9.09 -12.82
C LYS A 69 0.84 8.50 -14.21
N LEU A 70 -0.32 8.70 -14.84
CA LEU A 70 -0.57 8.31 -16.21
C LEU A 70 0.38 9.09 -17.14
N SER A 71 1.35 8.38 -17.71
CA SER A 71 2.21 8.88 -18.77
C SER A 71 1.89 8.15 -20.06
N VAL A 72 1.58 8.89 -21.13
CA VAL A 72 1.28 8.32 -22.46
C VAL A 72 2.43 7.42 -22.93
N LEU A 73 3.68 7.81 -22.63
CA LEU A 73 4.85 7.01 -22.97
C LEU A 73 4.88 5.67 -22.20
N VAL A 74 4.53 5.68 -20.91
CA VAL A 74 4.41 4.46 -20.10
C VAL A 74 3.28 3.58 -20.63
N MET A 75 2.15 4.17 -21.02
CA MET A 75 1.03 3.43 -21.59
C MET A 75 1.40 2.75 -22.92
N ILE A 76 2.07 3.47 -23.82
CA ILE A 76 2.58 2.90 -25.08
C ILE A 76 3.56 1.77 -24.80
N ARG A 77 4.54 2.00 -23.91
CA ARG A 77 5.54 1.00 -23.53
C ARG A 77 4.90 -0.27 -22.96
N ASN A 78 3.92 -0.13 -22.08
CA ASN A 78 3.22 -1.25 -21.48
C ASN A 78 2.35 -1.98 -22.51
N THR A 79 1.70 -1.25 -23.42
CA THR A 79 0.90 -1.82 -24.52
C THR A 79 1.79 -2.63 -25.49
N VAL A 80 2.96 -2.09 -25.87
CA VAL A 80 3.93 -2.80 -26.71
C VAL A 80 4.47 -4.04 -25.99
N SER A 81 4.74 -3.93 -24.69
CA SER A 81 5.21 -5.06 -23.88
C SER A 81 4.18 -6.18 -23.76
N PHE A 82 2.89 -5.83 -23.69
CA PHE A 82 1.78 -6.77 -23.63
C PHE A 82 1.48 -7.42 -24.99
N LEU A 83 1.37 -6.62 -26.06
CA LEU A 83 1.01 -7.11 -27.40
C LEU A 83 2.17 -7.77 -28.14
N PHE A 84 3.41 -7.31 -27.91
CA PHE A 84 4.59 -7.76 -28.63
C PHE A 84 5.75 -8.09 -27.67
N PRO A 85 5.64 -9.13 -26.82
CA PRO A 85 6.63 -9.45 -25.79
C PRO A 85 8.03 -9.75 -26.35
N LYS A 86 8.12 -10.33 -27.56
CA LYS A 86 9.42 -10.55 -28.25
C LYS A 86 10.10 -9.23 -28.61
N LEU A 87 9.34 -8.24 -29.11
CA LEU A 87 9.87 -6.92 -29.45
C LEU A 87 10.28 -6.15 -28.20
N ALA A 88 9.50 -6.24 -27.12
CA ALA A 88 9.83 -5.61 -25.85
C ALA A 88 11.11 -6.18 -25.22
N LYS A 89 11.35 -7.49 -25.34
CA LYS A 89 12.62 -8.11 -24.93
C LYS A 89 13.81 -7.58 -25.75
N ILE A 90 13.66 -7.43 -27.07
CA ILE A 90 14.70 -6.87 -27.95
C ILE A 90 15.00 -5.42 -27.58
N LEU A 91 13.96 -4.62 -27.37
CA LEU A 91 14.06 -3.19 -27.02
C LEU A 91 14.37 -2.94 -25.53
N LYS A 92 14.50 -4.00 -24.71
CA LYS A 92 14.75 -3.93 -23.26
C LYS A 92 13.77 -3.00 -22.53
N LEU A 93 12.49 -3.05 -22.91
CA LEU A 93 11.45 -2.27 -22.26
C LEU A 93 11.12 -2.88 -20.88
N ASN A 94 11.64 -2.30 -19.80
CA ASN A 94 11.22 -2.65 -18.44
C ASN A 94 9.75 -2.25 -18.20
N LEU A 95 8.95 -3.05 -17.51
CA LEU A 95 7.56 -2.69 -17.20
C LEU A 95 7.47 -1.52 -16.20
N ILE A 96 8.44 -1.47 -15.29
CA ILE A 96 8.57 -0.46 -14.24
C ILE A 96 9.74 0.47 -14.61
N ASP A 97 9.56 1.76 -14.33
CA ASP A 97 10.64 2.74 -14.44
C ASP A 97 11.83 2.32 -13.56
N PRO A 98 13.06 2.22 -14.09
CA PRO A 98 14.25 1.90 -13.31
C PRO A 98 14.42 2.80 -12.08
N GLU A 99 14.09 4.09 -12.20
CA GLU A 99 14.23 5.05 -11.09
C GLU A 99 13.26 4.72 -9.94
N ILE A 100 12.06 4.26 -10.26
CA ILE A 100 11.07 3.79 -9.27
C ILE A 100 11.57 2.50 -8.62
N SER A 101 12.08 1.57 -9.42
CA SER A 101 12.59 0.29 -8.94
C SER A 101 13.77 0.48 -7.98
N GLU A 102 14.72 1.34 -8.35
CA GLU A 102 15.87 1.70 -7.53
C GLU A 102 15.43 2.37 -6.23
N PHE A 103 14.49 3.32 -6.29
CA PHE A 103 13.96 3.99 -5.11
C PHE A 103 13.36 3.01 -4.10
N PHE A 104 12.48 2.10 -4.53
CA PHE A 104 11.85 1.13 -3.60
C PHE A 104 12.84 0.06 -3.11
N CYS A 105 13.79 -0.38 -3.95
CA CYS A 105 14.86 -1.28 -3.53
C CYS A 105 15.73 -0.65 -2.44
N THR A 106 16.21 0.58 -2.66
CA THR A 106 17.03 1.32 -1.70
C THR A 106 16.26 1.57 -0.41
N LEU A 107 15.03 2.08 -0.50
CA LEU A 107 14.17 2.30 0.66
C LEU A 107 13.98 1.03 1.50
N THR A 108 13.67 -0.09 0.85
CA THR A 108 13.45 -1.37 1.54
C THR A 108 14.72 -1.84 2.24
N LYS A 109 15.86 -1.82 1.54
CA LYS A 109 17.17 -2.20 2.08
C LYS A 109 17.53 -1.37 3.30
N GLU A 110 17.45 -0.04 3.17
CA GLU A 110 17.78 0.89 4.25
C GLU A 110 16.86 0.69 5.46
N THR A 111 15.54 0.56 5.23
CA THR A 111 14.58 0.42 6.32
C THR A 111 14.72 -0.93 7.04
N LEU A 112 14.99 -2.02 6.30
CA LEU A 112 15.29 -3.32 6.91
C LEU A 112 16.57 -3.29 7.74
N ASN A 113 17.63 -2.65 7.23
CA ASN A 113 18.91 -2.54 7.94
C ASN A 113 18.76 -1.70 9.21
N GLN A 114 18.12 -0.53 9.12
CA GLN A 114 17.83 0.32 10.29
C GLN A 114 16.98 -0.41 11.34
N ARG A 115 15.98 -1.18 10.90
CA ARG A 115 15.15 -2.00 11.81
C ARG A 115 15.98 -3.07 12.52
N LYS A 116 16.85 -3.75 11.79
CA LYS A 116 17.76 -4.77 12.34
C LYS A 116 18.75 -4.18 13.33
N GLU A 117 19.33 -3.02 13.04
CA GLU A 117 20.29 -2.34 13.90
C GLU A 117 19.65 -1.77 15.16
N SER A 118 18.45 -1.20 15.05
CA SER A 118 17.74 -0.63 16.20
C SER A 118 17.13 -1.68 17.14
N GLY A 119 16.90 -2.90 16.65
CA GLY A 119 16.24 -3.97 17.41
C GLY A 119 14.77 -3.68 17.74
N ILE A 120 14.19 -2.61 17.18
CA ILE A 120 12.80 -2.25 17.40
C ILE A 120 11.92 -3.30 16.72
N THR A 121 10.91 -3.80 17.43
CA THR A 121 9.88 -4.65 16.84
C THR A 121 8.60 -3.83 16.70
N ARG A 122 8.03 -3.83 15.50
CA ARG A 122 6.77 -3.15 15.19
C ARG A 122 5.87 -4.09 14.41
N ASN A 123 4.57 -4.07 14.69
CA ASN A 123 3.60 -4.92 13.99
C ASN A 123 3.25 -4.32 12.61
N ASP A 124 4.21 -4.34 11.69
CA ASP A 124 4.09 -3.87 10.31
C ASP A 124 4.51 -4.96 9.30
N PHE A 125 4.24 -4.74 8.02
CA PHE A 125 4.60 -5.70 6.97
C PHE A 125 6.12 -5.85 6.82
N LEU A 126 6.88 -4.77 7.00
CA LEU A 126 8.34 -4.80 7.01
C LEU A 126 8.91 -5.78 8.05
N GLN A 127 8.30 -5.86 9.24
CA GLN A 127 8.70 -6.81 10.27
C GLN A 127 8.53 -8.26 9.82
N LEU A 128 7.47 -8.56 9.05
CA LEU A 128 7.28 -9.89 8.46
C LEU A 128 8.36 -10.17 7.41
N LEU A 129 8.69 -9.19 6.56
CA LEU A 129 9.76 -9.33 5.58
C LEU A 129 11.13 -9.55 6.23
N LEU A 130 11.41 -8.89 7.35
CA LEU A 130 12.64 -9.11 8.12
C LEU A 130 12.70 -10.55 8.68
N GLN A 131 11.61 -11.05 9.25
CA GLN A 131 11.52 -12.44 9.74
C GLN A 131 11.66 -13.46 8.60
N LEU A 132 11.14 -13.16 7.42
CA LEU A 132 11.33 -14.00 6.23
C LEU A 132 12.81 -13.99 5.81
N LYS A 133 13.45 -12.82 5.75
CA LYS A 133 14.87 -12.69 5.43
C LYS A 133 15.76 -13.54 6.35
N GLU A 134 15.44 -13.57 7.64
CA GLU A 134 16.18 -14.37 8.63
C GLU A 134 16.02 -15.89 8.43
N LYS A 135 14.89 -16.34 7.86
CA LYS A 135 14.70 -17.76 7.47
C LYS A 135 15.51 -18.16 6.23
N GLY A 136 15.94 -17.19 5.42
CA GLY A 136 16.79 -17.39 4.24
C GLY A 136 16.06 -17.90 3.00
N TYR A 137 15.25 -18.96 3.11
CA TYR A 137 14.48 -19.51 2.00
C TYR A 137 13.20 -20.21 2.45
N VAL A 138 12.29 -20.44 1.51
CA VAL A 138 11.17 -21.39 1.65
C VAL A 138 11.26 -22.41 0.52
N GLU A 139 11.07 -23.68 0.87
CA GLU A 139 10.85 -24.76 -0.09
C GLU A 139 9.36 -24.81 -0.40
N TYR A 140 9.00 -24.79 -1.69
CA TYR A 140 7.63 -24.98 -2.14
C TYR A 140 7.56 -26.17 -3.09
N GLU A 141 6.56 -27.03 -2.89
CA GLU A 141 6.24 -28.10 -3.83
C GLU A 141 5.48 -27.49 -4.99
N ALA A 142 6.10 -27.42 -6.16
CA ALA A 142 5.48 -26.95 -7.39
C ALA A 142 4.45 -27.96 -7.91
N ASN A 143 3.35 -28.14 -7.19
CA ASN A 143 2.20 -28.90 -7.64
C ASN A 143 1.02 -27.92 -7.83
N GLU A 144 0.39 -28.01 -9.01
CA GLU A 144 -0.92 -27.46 -9.38
C GLU A 144 -1.03 -26.13 -10.16
N ALA A 145 -0.04 -25.73 -10.98
CA ALA A 145 -0.27 -24.65 -11.97
C ALA A 145 0.28 -24.86 -13.38
N SER A 146 0.98 -25.96 -13.65
CA SER A 146 1.45 -26.28 -15.00
C SER A 146 1.07 -27.72 -15.37
N GLU A 147 0.01 -27.87 -16.15
CA GLU A 147 -0.27 -29.06 -16.95
C GLU A 147 0.80 -29.20 -18.05
N VAL A 148 2.05 -29.41 -17.66
CA VAL A 148 3.11 -29.86 -18.56
C VAL A 148 3.59 -31.18 -17.98
N GLU A 149 3.04 -32.26 -18.54
CA GLU A 149 3.49 -33.61 -18.27
C GLU A 149 5.00 -33.72 -18.51
N ASN A 150 5.73 -34.16 -17.47
CA ASN A 150 7.19 -34.35 -17.38
C ASN A 150 8.00 -33.19 -16.80
N SER A 151 7.90 -32.97 -15.49
CA SER A 151 9.04 -32.48 -14.71
C SER A 151 9.11 -33.26 -13.40
N ASP A 152 10.27 -33.85 -13.12
CA ASP A 152 10.62 -34.35 -11.78
C ASP A 152 10.21 -33.31 -10.73
N SER A 153 9.64 -33.75 -9.62
CA SER A 153 9.27 -32.90 -8.49
C SER A 153 10.53 -32.29 -7.87
N THR A 154 11.03 -31.21 -8.47
CA THR A 154 12.13 -30.41 -7.92
C THR A 154 11.52 -29.44 -6.92
N ASN A 155 11.79 -29.64 -5.64
CA ASN A 155 11.52 -28.62 -4.62
C ASN A 155 12.28 -27.35 -5.00
N GLU A 156 11.58 -26.35 -5.51
CA GLU A 156 12.17 -25.06 -5.83
C GLU A 156 12.36 -24.26 -4.54
N LYS A 157 13.56 -23.67 -4.39
CA LYS A 157 13.90 -22.81 -3.26
C LYS A 157 13.71 -21.36 -3.67
N ILE A 158 12.82 -20.65 -2.99
CA ILE A 158 12.70 -19.20 -3.14
C ILE A 158 13.58 -18.57 -2.07
N GLU A 159 14.69 -17.96 -2.50
CA GLU A 159 15.58 -17.19 -1.61
C GLU A 159 15.02 -15.79 -1.37
N PHE A 160 15.03 -15.35 -0.11
CA PHE A 160 14.54 -14.03 0.28
C PHE A 160 15.63 -12.96 0.13
N THR A 161 16.00 -12.68 -1.12
CA THR A 161 16.93 -11.59 -1.45
C THR A 161 16.30 -10.23 -1.15
N ASP A 162 17.13 -9.19 -1.01
CA ASP A 162 16.65 -7.83 -0.79
C ASP A 162 15.77 -7.34 -1.94
N GLU A 163 16.12 -7.71 -3.17
CA GLU A 163 15.35 -7.39 -4.37
C GLU A 163 13.97 -8.06 -4.33
N PHE A 164 13.89 -9.31 -3.87
CA PHE A 164 12.63 -10.02 -3.71
C PHE A 164 11.75 -9.33 -2.64
N LEU A 165 12.31 -9.02 -1.47
CA LEU A 165 11.58 -8.34 -0.40
C LEU A 165 11.10 -6.94 -0.83
N ALA A 166 11.93 -6.19 -1.54
CA ALA A 166 11.56 -4.90 -2.11
C ALA A 166 10.42 -5.02 -3.13
N ALA A 167 10.46 -6.05 -3.98
CA ALA A 167 9.39 -6.31 -4.93
C ALA A 167 8.05 -6.62 -4.22
N GLN A 168 8.07 -7.44 -3.18
CA GLN A 168 6.86 -7.74 -2.38
C GLN A 168 6.32 -6.49 -1.68
N LEU A 169 7.20 -5.68 -1.10
CA LEU A 169 6.84 -4.42 -0.44
C LEU A 169 6.23 -3.43 -1.44
N PHE A 170 6.82 -3.33 -2.64
CA PHE A 170 6.31 -2.49 -3.71
C PHE A 170 4.93 -2.95 -4.20
N ILE A 171 4.72 -4.26 -4.40
CA ILE A 171 3.42 -4.81 -4.79
C ILE A 171 2.35 -4.50 -3.74
N PHE A 172 2.69 -4.68 -2.46
CA PHE A 172 1.78 -4.37 -1.36
C PHE A 172 1.42 -2.88 -1.32
N PHE A 173 2.40 -2.00 -1.56
CA PHE A 173 2.17 -0.56 -1.68
C PHE A 173 1.21 -0.22 -2.82
N ILE A 174 1.46 -0.74 -4.04
CA ILE A 174 0.62 -0.38 -5.18
C ILE A 174 -0.82 -0.90 -5.06
N ALA A 175 -0.99 -2.11 -4.52
CA ALA A 175 -2.30 -2.73 -4.34
C ALA A 175 -3.06 -2.13 -3.15
N GLY A 176 -2.35 -1.75 -2.08
CA GLY A 176 -2.95 -1.25 -0.85
C GLY A 176 -3.25 0.25 -0.84
N PHE A 177 -2.62 1.04 -1.72
CA PHE A 177 -2.77 2.50 -1.69
C PHE A 177 -3.90 3.03 -2.58
N GLU A 178 -3.71 3.04 -3.91
CA GLU A 178 -4.61 3.75 -4.83
C GLU A 178 -6.01 3.10 -4.91
N PRO A 179 -6.15 1.75 -4.96
CA PRO A 179 -7.48 1.13 -4.98
C PRO A 179 -8.30 1.44 -3.73
N VAL A 180 -7.69 1.38 -2.54
CA VAL A 180 -8.36 1.63 -1.26
C VAL A 180 -8.74 3.12 -1.14
N THR A 181 -7.82 4.02 -1.49
CA THR A 181 -8.09 5.46 -1.56
C THR A 181 -9.29 5.75 -2.45
N THR A 182 -9.31 5.16 -3.65
CA THR A 182 -10.39 5.31 -4.63
C THR A 182 -11.72 4.78 -4.06
N LEU A 183 -11.72 3.60 -3.45
CA LEU A 183 -12.91 3.02 -2.82
C LEU A 183 -13.50 3.95 -1.74
N ILE A 184 -12.66 4.51 -0.87
CA ILE A 184 -13.11 5.44 0.18
C ILE A 184 -13.73 6.69 -0.46
N VAL A 185 -13.08 7.28 -1.45
CA VAL A 185 -13.59 8.48 -2.15
C VAL A 185 -14.96 8.21 -2.79
N TYR A 186 -15.11 7.09 -3.49
CA TYR A 186 -16.39 6.71 -4.11
C TYR A 186 -17.47 6.41 -3.06
N THR A 187 -17.09 5.79 -1.94
CA THR A 187 -18.02 5.54 -0.83
C THR A 187 -18.52 6.85 -0.24
N LEU A 188 -17.62 7.81 0.04
CA LEU A 188 -17.99 9.14 0.53
C LEU A 188 -18.89 9.87 -0.47
N TYR A 189 -18.57 9.79 -1.76
CA TYR A 189 -19.39 10.37 -2.82
C TYR A 189 -20.80 9.76 -2.81
N ALA A 190 -20.92 8.43 -2.82
CA ALA A 190 -22.22 7.76 -2.80
C ALA A 190 -23.04 8.12 -1.56
N LEU A 191 -22.42 8.12 -0.37
CA LEU A 191 -23.09 8.51 0.88
C LEU A 191 -23.57 9.97 0.84
N SER A 192 -22.80 10.88 0.25
CA SER A 192 -23.22 12.29 0.11
C SER A 192 -24.41 12.51 -0.83
N LYS A 193 -24.72 11.53 -1.68
CA LYS A 193 -25.87 11.57 -2.60
C LYS A 193 -27.13 10.92 -2.03
N GLU A 194 -26.99 10.08 -1.00
CA GLU A 194 -28.07 9.29 -0.42
C GLU A 194 -28.20 9.56 1.10
N PRO A 195 -28.87 10.66 1.52
CA PRO A 195 -28.94 11.08 2.91
C PRO A 195 -29.55 10.04 3.86
N GLU A 196 -30.52 9.26 3.39
CA GLU A 196 -31.13 8.18 4.19
C GLU A 196 -30.13 7.07 4.50
N VAL A 197 -29.34 6.67 3.50
CA VAL A 197 -28.28 5.66 3.66
C VAL A 197 -27.18 6.22 4.57
N GLN A 198 -26.78 7.48 4.38
CA GLN A 198 -25.79 8.14 5.22
C GLN A 198 -26.22 8.19 6.70
N SER A 199 -27.47 8.56 6.98
CA SER A 199 -28.01 8.57 8.34
C SER A 199 -27.99 7.19 8.96
N LYS A 200 -28.43 6.17 8.21
CA LYS A 200 -28.45 4.79 8.69
C LYS A 200 -27.05 4.28 9.05
N VAL A 201 -26.07 4.47 8.16
CA VAL A 201 -24.67 4.06 8.42
C VAL A 201 -24.11 4.80 9.63
N ARG A 202 -24.39 6.09 9.77
CA ARG A 202 -23.98 6.87 10.94
C ARG A 202 -24.58 6.31 12.23
N ASP A 203 -25.86 5.97 12.24
CA ASP A 203 -26.53 5.39 13.41
C ASP A 203 -25.94 4.03 13.80
N GLU A 204 -25.58 3.20 12.82
CA GLU A 204 -24.91 1.91 13.04
C GLU A 204 -23.53 2.11 13.69
N VAL A 205 -22.73 3.04 13.19
CA VAL A 205 -21.42 3.40 13.76
C VAL A 205 -21.57 3.95 15.19
N MET A 206 -22.55 4.82 15.42
CA MET A 206 -22.80 5.39 16.75
C MET A 206 -23.23 4.32 17.75
N LYS A 207 -24.11 3.38 17.36
CA LYS A 207 -24.50 2.25 18.20
C LYS A 207 -23.32 1.33 18.54
N ALA A 208 -22.43 1.07 17.58
CA ALA A 208 -21.21 0.32 17.85
C ALA A 208 -20.32 1.06 18.85
N LYS A 209 -20.11 2.37 18.66
CA LYS A 209 -19.34 3.20 19.58
C LYS A 209 -19.93 3.24 20.99
N GLU A 210 -21.25 3.36 21.13
CA GLU A 210 -21.93 3.33 22.43
C GLU A 210 -21.76 1.99 23.13
N LYS A 211 -21.86 0.89 22.38
CA LYS A 211 -21.71 -0.48 22.92
C LYS A 211 -20.29 -0.78 23.39
N PHE A 212 -19.28 -0.32 22.67
CA PHE A 212 -17.87 -0.66 22.92
C PHE A 212 -17.06 0.49 23.56
N GLY A 213 -17.67 1.66 23.77
CA GLY A 213 -17.04 2.90 24.26
C GLY A 213 -16.19 3.62 23.20
N LEU A 214 -15.41 2.86 22.43
CA LEU A 214 -14.56 3.32 21.33
C LEU A 214 -14.67 2.36 20.14
N ILE A 215 -14.32 2.85 18.94
CA ILE A 215 -14.16 1.98 17.78
C ILE A 215 -12.83 1.23 17.95
N THR A 216 -12.91 -0.08 18.07
CA THR A 216 -11.77 -1.00 18.19
C THR A 216 -11.80 -1.99 17.02
N TYR A 217 -10.74 -2.80 16.87
CA TYR A 217 -10.72 -3.86 15.86
C TYR A 217 -11.87 -4.86 16.02
N ASP A 218 -12.29 -5.15 17.26
CA ASP A 218 -13.33 -6.14 17.54
C ASP A 218 -14.76 -5.56 17.41
N SER A 219 -14.90 -4.24 17.25
CA SER A 219 -16.18 -3.55 17.06
C SER A 219 -16.52 -3.24 15.60
N LEU A 220 -15.56 -3.43 14.69
CA LEU A 220 -15.73 -3.30 13.24
C LEU A 220 -16.16 -4.65 12.63
#